data_AF-A0AAD8BFT6-F1
#
_entry.id   AF-A0AAD8BFT6-F1
#
_cell.length_a   1.000
_cell.length_b   1.000
_cell.length_c   1.000
_cell.angle_alpha   90.00
_cell.angle_beta   90.00
_cell.angle_gamma   90.00
#
_symmetry.space_group_name_H-M   'P 1'
#
loop_
_entity.id
_entity.type
_entity.pdbx_description
1 polymer ?
#
loop_
_entity_poly.entity_id
_entity_poly.type
_entity_poly.pdbx_seq_one_letter_code
_entity_poly.pdbx_strand_id
1 'polypeptide(L)'
;MKIVLIISCLIILSFAYTMAQNTGCVSGGVTYQDGDNFAEGCNYCECDKGNVICYPGPCGLIYCGKNIRPVQKEGECCLSCPDE
;
A
#
# COMPACT_ATOMS: atom_id res chain seq x y z
N MET A 1 13.74 6.16 -46.57
CA MET A 1 14.60 5.65 -45.48
C MET A 1 14.61 6.52 -44.22
N LYS A 2 14.86 7.84 -44.29
CA LYS A 2 14.88 8.72 -43.10
C LYS A 2 13.57 8.72 -42.28
N ILE A 3 12.42 8.78 -42.96
CA ILE A 3 11.09 8.74 -42.31
C ILE A 3 10.85 7.42 -41.56
N VAL A 4 11.25 6.30 -42.15
CA VAL A 4 11.10 4.96 -41.53
C VAL A 4 11.92 4.86 -40.25
N LEU A 5 13.16 5.38 -40.26
CA LEU A 5 14.05 5.41 -39.10
C LEU A 5 13.50 6.28 -37.96
N ILE A 6 12.87 7.42 -38.29
CA ILE A 6 12.23 8.30 -37.31
C ILE A 6 11.04 7.60 -36.66
N ILE A 7 10.16 6.99 -37.47
CA ILE A 7 9.00 6.25 -36.96
C ILE A 7 9.42 5.09 -36.07
N SER A 8 10.41 4.30 -36.49
CA SER A 8 10.92 3.19 -35.66
C SER A 8 11.51 3.69 -34.34
N CYS A 9 12.24 4.82 -34.36
CA CYS A 9 12.82 5.39 -33.15
C CYS A 9 11.74 5.87 -32.17
N LEU A 10 10.70 6.55 -32.66
CA LEU A 10 9.57 6.99 -31.84
C LEU A 10 8.83 5.81 -31.21
N ILE A 11 8.60 4.73 -31.98
CA ILE A 11 7.98 3.52 -31.46
C ILE A 11 8.85 2.89 -30.36
N ILE A 12 10.15 2.73 -30.59
CA ILE A 12 11.08 2.17 -29.59
C ILE A 12 11.11 3.01 -28.31
N LEU A 13 11.12 4.34 -28.42
CA LEU A 13 11.08 5.27 -27.28
C LEU A 13 9.76 5.16 -26.51
N SER A 14 8.63 5.04 -27.22
CA SER A 14 7.31 4.86 -26.61
C SER A 14 7.24 3.57 -25.79
N PHE A 15 7.75 2.47 -26.36
CA PHE A 15 7.82 1.17 -25.68
C PHE A 15 8.80 1.17 -24.51
N ALA A 16 9.95 1.82 -24.64
CA ALA A 16 10.89 1.96 -23.53
C ALA A 16 10.28 2.78 -22.38
N TYR A 17 9.48 3.80 -22.70
CA TYR A 17 8.79 4.63 -21.72
C TYR A 17 7.71 3.85 -20.97
N THR A 18 6.87 3.08 -21.67
CA THR A 18 5.86 2.22 -21.01
C THR A 18 6.47 1.13 -20.14
N MET A 19 7.62 0.56 -20.53
CA MET A 19 8.36 -0.41 -19.72
C MET A 19 9.00 0.22 -18.47
N ALA A 20 9.43 1.48 -18.55
CA ALA A 20 10.00 2.22 -17.42
C ALA A 20 8.93 2.68 -16.41
N GLN A 21 7.65 2.68 -16.78
CA GLN A 21 6.56 3.27 -16.00
C GLN A 21 5.66 2.24 -15.29
N ASN A 22 6.10 0.98 -15.15
CA ASN A 22 5.37 0.03 -14.30
C ASN A 22 5.76 0.25 -12.83
N THR A 23 5.18 1.28 -12.23
CA THR A 23 5.35 1.69 -10.82
C THR A 23 4.30 1.09 -9.89
N GLY A 24 3.51 0.12 -10.36
CA GLY A 24 2.53 -0.57 -9.53
C GLY A 24 3.16 -1.55 -8.54
N CYS A 25 2.42 -1.87 -7.49
CA CYS A 25 2.82 -2.79 -6.43
C CYS A 25 1.97 -4.06 -6.47
N VAL A 26 2.45 -5.15 -5.88
CA VAL A 26 1.65 -6.35 -5.65
C VAL A 26 1.69 -6.69 -4.16
N SER A 27 0.53 -6.71 -3.51
CA SER A 27 0.39 -7.19 -2.13
C SER A 27 -0.77 -8.17 -2.02
N GLY A 28 -0.57 -9.27 -1.29
CA GLY A 28 -1.59 -10.32 -1.12
C GLY A 28 -2.12 -10.92 -2.43
N GLY A 29 -1.35 -10.84 -3.53
CA GLY A 29 -1.80 -11.27 -4.87
C GLY A 29 -2.70 -10.27 -5.61
N VAL A 30 -2.92 -9.08 -5.05
CA VAL A 30 -3.63 -7.96 -5.67
C VAL A 30 -2.62 -6.95 -6.20
N THR A 31 -2.87 -6.42 -7.40
CA THR A 31 -2.06 -5.35 -8.00
C THR A 31 -2.66 -3.99 -7.65
N TYR A 32 -1.80 -3.10 -7.17
CA TYR A 32 -2.09 -1.72 -6.81
C TYR A 32 -1.32 -0.77 -7.73
N GLN A 33 -1.92 0.35 -8.09
CA GLN A 33 -1.26 1.42 -8.84
C GLN A 33 -0.40 2.29 -7.91
N ASP A 34 0.56 2.99 -8.49
CA ASP A 34 1.32 4.01 -7.77
C ASP A 34 0.39 5.08 -7.17
N GLY A 35 0.56 5.37 -5.89
CA GLY A 35 -0.30 6.23 -5.07
C GLY A 35 -1.53 5.54 -4.48
N ASP A 36 -1.79 4.27 -4.79
CA ASP A 36 -2.91 3.55 -4.18
C ASP A 36 -2.66 3.34 -2.68
N ASN A 37 -3.75 3.43 -1.93
CA ASN A 37 -3.77 3.19 -0.50
C ASN A 37 -4.69 2.01 -0.19
N PHE A 38 -4.24 1.09 0.68
CA PHE A 38 -4.96 -0.13 1.01
C PHE A 38 -4.68 -0.61 2.43
N ALA A 39 -5.62 -1.38 2.99
CA ALA A 39 -5.43 -2.04 4.28
C ALA A 39 -4.81 -3.42 4.08
N GLU A 40 -3.83 -3.75 4.92
CA GLU A 40 -3.21 -5.07 4.96
C GLU A 40 -3.06 -5.53 6.42
N GLY A 41 -3.97 -6.40 6.85
CA GLY A 41 -4.11 -6.75 8.26
C GLY A 41 -4.40 -5.52 9.12
N CYS A 42 -3.56 -5.27 10.12
CA CYS A 42 -3.66 -4.10 11.01
C CYS A 42 -2.86 -2.88 10.53
N ASN A 43 -2.40 -2.90 9.28
CA ASN A 43 -1.62 -1.81 8.71
C ASN A 43 -2.40 -1.08 7.62
N TYR A 44 -2.04 0.19 7.45
CA TYR A 44 -2.40 1.00 6.30
C TYR A 44 -1.17 1.12 5.41
N CYS A 45 -1.30 0.75 4.14
CA CYS A 45 -0.21 0.70 3.19
C CYS A 45 -0.46 1.64 2.01
N GLU A 46 0.62 2.18 1.47
CA GLU A 46 0.67 2.96 0.26
C GLU A 46 1.59 2.26 -0.75
N CYS A 47 1.19 2.22 -2.01
CA CYS A 47 2.07 1.87 -3.10
C CYS A 47 2.82 3.11 -3.57
N ASP A 48 4.13 3.20 -3.29
CA ASP A 48 5.00 4.28 -3.77
C ASP A 48 6.04 3.71 -4.72
N LYS A 49 5.85 3.98 -6.01
CA LYS A 49 6.78 3.70 -7.11
C LYS A 49 7.27 2.25 -7.13
N GLY A 50 6.35 1.32 -6.98
CA GLY A 50 6.59 -0.12 -6.98
C GLY A 50 6.95 -0.69 -5.61
N ASN A 51 6.99 0.13 -4.56
CA ASN A 51 7.24 -0.29 -3.18
C ASN A 51 5.97 -0.22 -2.36
N VAL A 52 5.66 -1.28 -1.62
CA VAL A 52 4.60 -1.26 -0.62
C VAL A 52 5.18 -0.71 0.68
N ILE A 53 4.68 0.44 1.13
CA ILE A 53 5.09 1.08 2.37
C ILE A 53 3.93 1.03 3.35
N CYS A 54 4.09 0.35 4.47
CA CYS A 54 3.03 0.13 5.45
C CYS A 54 3.32 0.82 6.78
N TYR A 55 2.26 1.31 7.41
CA TYR A 55 2.27 1.93 8.73
C TYR A 55 1.23 1.25 9.62
N PRO A 56 1.44 1.19 10.95
CA PRO A 56 0.42 0.73 11.87
C PRO A 56 -0.87 1.52 11.68
N GLY A 57 -2.00 0.82 11.62
CA GLY A 57 -3.31 1.44 11.56
C GLY A 57 -3.56 2.35 12.77
N PRO A 58 -4.29 3.47 12.60
CA PRO A 58 -4.56 4.37 13.70
C PRO A 58 -5.43 3.69 14.76
N CYS A 59 -4.97 3.71 16.02
CA CYS A 59 -5.77 3.33 17.17
C CYS A 59 -6.10 4.55 18.03
N GLY A 60 -7.31 4.55 18.60
CA GLY A 60 -7.72 5.57 19.56
C GLY A 60 -7.02 5.42 20.91
N LEU A 61 -6.91 6.54 21.64
CA LEU A 61 -6.56 6.49 23.05
C LEU A 61 -7.72 5.90 23.86
N ILE A 62 -7.41 4.99 24.78
CA ILE A 62 -8.41 4.34 25.62
C ILE A 62 -8.03 4.41 27.09
N TYR A 63 -9.04 4.51 27.95
CA TYR A 63 -8.89 4.52 29.41
C TYR A 63 -9.96 3.62 30.03
N CYS A 64 -9.52 2.51 30.62
CA CYS A 64 -10.42 1.49 31.18
C CYS A 64 -10.73 1.66 32.67
N GLY A 65 -10.29 2.76 33.29
CA GLY A 65 -10.42 2.96 34.73
C GLY A 65 -9.17 2.51 35.51
N LYS A 66 -9.24 2.68 36.83
CA LYS A 66 -8.09 2.45 37.72
C LYS A 66 -7.79 0.95 37.80
N ASN A 67 -6.52 0.59 37.61
CA ASN A 67 -6.02 -0.79 37.68
C ASN A 67 -6.57 -1.77 36.63
N ILE A 68 -7.27 -1.28 35.60
CA ILE A 68 -7.75 -2.11 34.50
C ILE A 68 -6.78 -1.96 33.32
N ARG A 69 -6.19 -3.07 32.87
CA ARG A 69 -5.30 -3.09 31.70
C ARG A 69 -6.13 -3.34 30.44
N PRO A 70 -5.95 -2.52 29.39
CA PRO A 70 -6.51 -2.84 28.09
C PRO A 70 -6.00 -4.17 27.54
N VAL A 71 -6.84 -4.83 26.74
CA VAL A 71 -6.53 -6.10 26.09
C VAL A 71 -6.77 -5.99 24.59
N GLN A 72 -5.97 -6.72 23.81
CA GLN A 72 -6.25 -6.96 22.40
C GLN A 72 -7.18 -8.16 22.32
N LYS A 73 -8.36 -8.01 21.70
CA LYS A 73 -9.27 -9.12 21.45
C LYS A 73 -8.82 -9.87 20.19
N GLU A 74 -9.14 -11.16 20.10
CA GLU A 74 -8.78 -11.99 18.93
C GLU A 74 -9.40 -11.37 17.66
N GLY A 75 -8.56 -11.18 16.63
CA GLY A 75 -8.97 -10.54 15.37
C GLY A 75 -9.07 -9.01 15.39
N GLU A 76 -8.91 -8.36 16.55
CA GLU A 76 -8.96 -6.89 16.67
C GLU A 76 -7.57 -6.27 16.58
N CYS A 77 -7.45 -5.18 15.84
CA CYS A 77 -6.18 -4.47 15.70
C CYS A 77 -5.86 -3.55 16.87
N CYS A 78 -6.90 -3.00 17.52
CA CYS A 78 -6.73 -2.06 18.61
C CYS A 78 -7.06 -2.69 19.96
N LEU A 79 -6.47 -2.11 21.01
CA LEU A 79 -6.79 -2.47 22.38
C LEU A 79 -8.21 -1.99 22.73
N SER A 80 -8.87 -2.76 23.58
CA SER A 80 -10.17 -2.45 24.15
C SER A 80 -10.18 -2.76 25.64
N CYS A 81 -11.18 -2.26 26.36
CA CYS A 81 -11.37 -2.63 27.76
C CYS A 81 -11.94 -4.05 27.84
N PRO A 82 -11.45 -4.90 28.76
CA PRO A 82 -12.07 -6.19 29.03
C PRO A 82 -13.56 -6.02 29.33
N ASP A 83 -14.38 -6.95 28.85
CA ASP A 83 -15.77 -7.03 29.26
C ASP A 83 -15.77 -7.50 30.74
N GLU A 84 -16.53 -6.84 31.62
CA GLU A 84 -16.59 -7.15 33.06
C GLU A 84 -17.11 -8.56 33.36
#